data_AF-A0A418RSC9-F1
#
_entry.id   AF-A0A418RSC9-F1
#
_cell.length_a   1.000
_cell.length_b   1.000
_cell.length_c   1.000
_cell.angle_alpha   90.00
_cell.angle_beta   90.00
_cell.angle_gamma   90.00
#
_symmetry.space_group_name_H-M   'P 1'
#
loop_
_entity.id
_entity.type
_entity.pdbx_description
1 polymer ?
#
loop_
_entity_poly.entity_id
_entity_poly.type
_entity_poly.pdbx_seq_one_letter_code
_entity_poly.pdbx_strand_id
1 'polypeptide(L)' 'TQACSCCGCISSSSPKGRRDLEIREWTCAECGTTHDRDINAAKNILRLGHQSLTVGIPVL' A
#
# COMPACT_ATOMS: atom_id res chain seq x y z
N THR A 1 -1.86 0.94 3.67
CA THR A 1 -2.72 1.23 2.49
C THR A 1 -3.09 -0.08 1.82
N GLN A 2 -4.04 -0.08 0.90
CA GLN A 2 -4.42 -1.28 0.13
C GLN A 2 -3.54 -1.48 -1.11
N ALA A 3 -2.90 -0.43 -1.60
CA ALA A 3 -2.06 -0.49 -2.79
C ALA A 3 -0.83 -1.39 -2.59
N CYS A 4 -0.49 -2.16 -3.62
CA CYS A 4 0.78 -2.87 -3.71
C CYS A 4 1.93 -1.86 -3.70
N SER A 5 2.90 -2.01 -2.80
CA SER A 5 4.08 -1.15 -2.76
C SER A 5 5.05 -1.40 -3.92
N CYS A 6 4.96 -2.57 -4.59
CA CYS A 6 5.77 -2.89 -5.76
C CYS A 6 5.22 -2.25 -7.05
N CYS A 7 3.96 -2.53 -7.41
CA CYS A 7 3.38 -2.05 -8.68
C CYS A 7 2.44 -0.84 -8.54
N GLY A 8 2.00 -0.50 -7.32
CA GLY A 8 1.06 0.59 -7.07
C GLY A 8 -0.42 0.23 -7.23
N CYS A 9 -0.75 -0.90 -7.85
CA CYS A 9 -2.14 -1.29 -8.08
C CYS A 9 -2.87 -1.71 -6.78
N ILE A 10 -4.16 -1.42 -6.72
CA ILE A 10 -5.09 -2.04 -5.77
C ILE A 10 -5.77 -3.18 -6.51
N SER A 11 -5.25 -4.40 -6.34
CA SER A 11 -5.72 -5.57 -7.05
C SER A 11 -6.96 -6.20 -6.40
N SER A 12 -7.50 -7.22 -7.06
CA SER A 12 -8.57 -8.07 -6.50
C SER A 12 -8.16 -8.73 -5.18
N SER A 13 -6.90 -9.16 -5.06
CA SER A 13 -6.35 -9.82 -3.87
C SER A 13 -5.94 -8.88 -2.73
N SER A 14 -6.00 -7.55 -2.92
CA SER A 14 -5.63 -6.60 -1.87
C SER A 14 -6.60 -6.69 -0.68
N PRO A 15 -6.12 -6.76 0.58
CA PRO A 15 -6.98 -6.72 1.77
C PRO A 15 -7.85 -5.46 1.80
N LYS A 16 -9.16 -5.61 1.98
CA LYS A 16 -10.14 -4.51 1.91
C LYS A 16 -11.02 -4.39 3.15
N GLY A 17 -11.14 -3.16 3.64
CA GLY A 17 -12.00 -2.83 4.78
C GLY A 17 -11.51 -3.43 6.11
N ARG A 18 -12.37 -3.36 7.14
CA ARG A 18 -12.03 -3.81 8.50
C ARG A 18 -11.97 -5.33 8.66
N ARG A 19 -12.75 -6.07 7.87
CA ARG A 19 -12.81 -7.54 7.95
C ARG A 19 -11.48 -8.18 7.55
N ASP A 20 -10.79 -7.59 6.59
CA ASP A 20 -9.54 -8.14 6.09
C ASP A 20 -8.31 -7.64 6.89
N LEU A 21 -8.51 -6.93 8.00
CA LEU A 21 -7.43 -6.51 8.91
C LEU A 21 -6.81 -7.66 9.69
N GLU A 22 -7.32 -8.89 9.57
CA GLU A 22 -6.65 -10.08 10.08
C GLU A 22 -5.67 -10.68 9.05
N ILE A 23 -5.80 -10.36 7.77
CA ILE A 23 -4.92 -10.85 6.72
C ILE A 23 -3.54 -10.18 6.89
N ARG A 24 -2.56 -10.97 7.35
CA ARG A 24 -1.17 -10.52 7.57
C ARG A 24 -0.36 -10.57 6.29
N GLU A 25 -0.55 -11.61 5.49
CA GLU A 25 0.18 -11.83 4.25
C GLU A 25 -0.75 -11.97 3.06
N TRP A 26 -0.38 -11.39 1.93
CA TRP A 26 -1.12 -11.54 0.68
C TRP A 26 -0.20 -11.41 -0.52
N THR A 27 -0.56 -12.05 -1.63
CA THR A 27 0.16 -11.95 -2.91
C THR A 27 -0.59 -11.04 -3.86
N CYS A 28 0.11 -10.04 -4.41
CA CYS A 28 -0.46 -9.12 -5.38
C CYS A 28 -0.81 -9.87 -6.68
N ALA A 29 -2.09 -9.86 -7.05
CA ALA A 29 -2.56 -10.51 -8.28
C ALA A 29 -2.01 -9.86 -9.56
N GLU A 30 -1.54 -8.61 -9.50
CA GLU A 30 -1.01 -7.90 -10.68
C GLU A 30 0.48 -8.17 -10.91
N CYS A 31 1.29 -8.18 -9.85
CA CYS A 31 2.77 -8.28 -9.99
C CYS A 31 3.39 -9.50 -9.30
N GLY A 32 2.59 -10.33 -8.63
CA GLY A 32 3.05 -11.55 -7.97
C GLY A 32 3.85 -11.34 -6.69
N THR A 33 4.07 -10.11 -6.23
CA THR A 33 4.81 -9.84 -4.99
C THR A 33 3.99 -10.24 -3.77
N THR A 34 4.58 -11.04 -2.88
CA THR A 34 4.01 -11.32 -1.56
C THR A 34 4.39 -10.21 -0.57
N HIS A 35 3.41 -9.80 0.22
CA HIS A 35 3.51 -8.70 1.15
C HIS A 35 3.07 -9.12 2.54
N ASP A 36 3.84 -8.73 3.56
CA ASP A 36 3.26 -8.45 4.87
C ASP A 36 2.49 -7.12 4.80
N ARG A 37 1.27 -7.10 5.33
CA ARG A 37 0.34 -5.97 5.24
C ARG A 37 0.90 -4.72 5.91
N ASP A 38 1.49 -4.85 7.10
CA ASP A 38 1.94 -3.69 7.89
C ASP A 38 3.22 -3.11 7.28
N ILE A 39 4.14 -3.96 6.82
CA ILE A 39 5.33 -3.54 6.06
C ILE A 39 4.93 -2.87 4.74
N ASN A 40 3.99 -3.45 3.99
CA ASN A 40 3.49 -2.85 2.76
C ASN A 40 2.82 -1.49 3.02
N ALA A 41 2.06 -1.36 4.11
CA ALA A 41 1.47 -0.10 4.51
C ALA A 41 2.54 0.96 4.81
N ALA A 42 3.57 0.61 5.58
CA ALA A 42 4.68 1.51 5.89
C ALA A 42 5.39 2.01 4.61
N LYS A 43 5.69 1.11 3.66
CA LYS A 43 6.30 1.47 2.37
C LYS A 43 5.45 2.46 1.58
N ASN A 44 4.14 2.24 1.53
CA ASN A 44 3.24 3.14 0.82
C ASN A 44 3.11 4.52 1.50
N ILE A 45 3.07 4.56 2.84
CA ILE A 45 3.05 5.82 3.60
C ILE A 45 4.34 6.60 3.33
N LEU A 46 5.50 5.93 3.37
CA LEU A 46 6.79 6.54 3.03
C LEU A 46 6.78 7.13 1.61
N ARG A 47 6.31 6.37 0.62
CA ARG A 47 6.21 6.83 -0.77
C ARG A 47 5.32 8.07 -0.90
N LEU A 48 4.15 8.07 -0.27
CA LEU A 48 3.24 9.23 -0.26
C LEU A 48 3.89 10.44 0.43
N GLY A 49 4.56 10.22 1.56
CA GLY A 49 5.30 11.28 2.26
C GLY A 49 6.36 11.93 1.38
N HIS A 50 7.16 11.14 0.65
CA HIS A 50 8.11 11.67 -0.33
C HIS A 50 7.44 12.43 -1.48
N GLN A 51 6.31 11.95 -1.99
CA GLN A 51 5.55 12.65 -3.03
C GLN A 51 5.03 14.01 -2.56
N SER A 52 4.53 14.10 -1.32
CA SER A 52 4.10 15.36 -0.73
C SER A 52 5.22 16.38 -0.60
N LEU A 53 6.47 15.94 -0.36
CA LEU A 53 7.63 16.83 -0.35
C LEU A 53 7.98 17.35 -1.76
N THR A 54 7.81 16.52 -2.79
CA THR A 54 8.07 16.91 -4.20
C THR A 54 7.06 17.91 -4.74
N VAL A 55 5.77 17.73 -4.43
CA VAL A 55 4.69 18.62 -4.92
C VAL A 55 4.58 19.91 -4.07
N GLY A 56 5.30 19.97 -2.95
CA GLY A 56 5.05 20.94 -1.89
C GLY A 56 3.84 20.53 -1.06
N ILE A 57 3.85 20.83 0.24
CA ILE A 57 2.66 20.68 1.08
C ILE A 57 1.73 21.82 0.66
N PRO A 58 0.56 21.56 0.04
CA PRO A 58 -0.38 22.62 -0.28
C PRO A 58 -1.00 23.09 1.04
N VAL A 59 -0.30 24.05 1.65
CA VAL A 59 -0.70 24.93 2.77
C VAL A 59 -1.52 24.24 3.87
N LEU A 60 -0.84 23.92 4.98
CA LEU A 60 -1.47 23.91 6.32
C LEU A 60 -1.94 25.32 6.67
#